data_AF-A0A4Q9PI42-F1
#
_entry.id   AF-A0A4Q9PI42-F1
#
_cell.length_a   1.000
_cell.length_b   1.000
_cell.length_c   1.000
_cell.angle_alpha   90.00
_cell.angle_beta   90.00
_cell.angle_gamma   90.00
#
_symmetry.space_group_name_H-M   'P 1'
#
loop_
_entity.id
_entity.type
_entity.pdbx_description
1 polymer ?
#
loop_
_entity_poly.entity_id
_entity_poly.type
_entity_poly.pdbx_seq_one_letter_code
_entity_poly.pdbx_strand_id
1 'polypeptide(L)'
;MSTSSPEFVQEKLTTLLNSPYIHFNQPPQLHGIRLGHGPVDLFSTRFNNYFTSDATGIVAGKEVDKEGLKTALLALQKRWNPDSANFVSQSDASKPTTKFLWTQKNADQPTEISASAELKHEGGSDRIHQLTLDGDESLFA
;
A
#
# COMPACT_ATOMS: atom_id res chain seq x y z
N MET A 1 11.70 17.71 -1.41
CA MET A 1 10.27 17.33 -1.35
C MET A 1 9.90 17.25 0.11
N SER A 2 8.88 17.98 0.56
CA SER A 2 8.42 17.89 1.95
C SER A 2 7.83 16.51 2.19
N THR A 3 8.26 15.83 3.24
CA THR A 3 7.79 14.48 3.57
C THR A 3 6.31 14.44 3.93
N SER A 4 5.75 15.56 4.38
CA SER A 4 4.32 15.78 4.62
C SER A 4 3.50 16.18 3.40
N SER A 5 3.99 15.98 2.18
CA SER A 5 3.29 16.39 0.96
C SER A 5 2.44 15.27 0.35
N PRO A 6 1.35 15.59 -0.39
CA PRO A 6 0.55 14.61 -1.13
C PRO A 6 1.38 13.67 -2.02
N GLU A 7 2.45 14.19 -2.61
CA GLU A 7 3.35 13.46 -3.50
C GLU A 7 4.07 12.32 -2.77
N PHE A 8 4.37 12.49 -1.47
CA PHE A 8 4.96 11.41 -0.67
C PHE A 8 4.02 10.19 -0.61
N VAL A 9 2.75 10.42 -0.26
CA VAL A 9 1.75 9.33 -0.13
C VAL A 9 1.49 8.69 -1.49
N GLN A 10 1.34 9.50 -2.53
CA GLN A 10 1.20 9.03 -3.90
C GLN A 10 2.38 8.16 -4.33
N GLU A 11 3.62 8.60 -4.12
CA GLU A 11 4.82 7.85 -4.49
C GLU A 11 4.86 6.50 -3.77
N LYS A 12 4.60 6.48 -2.45
CA LYS A 12 4.62 5.23 -1.67
C LYS A 12 3.53 4.27 -2.09
N LEU A 13 2.29 4.74 -2.28
CA LEU A 13 1.19 3.88 -2.72
C LEU A 13 1.39 3.37 -4.15
N THR A 14 1.79 4.22 -5.08
CA THR A 14 2.11 3.80 -6.46
C THR A 14 3.19 2.72 -6.47
N THR A 15 4.30 2.97 -5.75
CA THR A 15 5.41 2.04 -5.66
C THR A 15 4.99 0.73 -5.01
N LEU A 16 4.19 0.78 -3.95
CA LEU A 16 3.71 -0.40 -3.22
C LEU A 16 2.77 -1.24 -4.08
N LEU A 17 1.73 -0.64 -4.69
CA LEU A 17 0.75 -1.35 -5.51
C LEU A 17 1.37 -1.97 -6.77
N ASN A 18 2.42 -1.34 -7.32
CA ASN A 18 3.20 -1.90 -8.44
C ASN A 18 4.24 -2.95 -8.02
N SER A 19 4.42 -3.22 -6.72
CA SER A 19 5.42 -4.19 -6.25
C SER A 19 4.99 -5.62 -6.55
N PRO A 20 5.87 -6.51 -7.03
CA PRO A 20 5.51 -7.91 -7.12
C PRO A 20 5.23 -8.47 -5.73
N TYR A 21 4.14 -9.22 -5.59
CA TYR A 21 3.81 -9.99 -4.41
C TYR A 21 3.96 -11.48 -4.72
N ILE A 22 4.96 -12.10 -4.10
CA ILE A 22 5.28 -13.52 -4.31
C ILE A 22 4.82 -14.29 -3.08
N HIS A 23 3.77 -15.09 -3.23
CA HIS A 23 3.37 -16.07 -2.22
C HIS A 23 4.28 -17.30 -2.29
N PHE A 24 5.10 -17.52 -1.26
CA PHE A 24 5.83 -18.78 -1.12
C PHE A 24 4.91 -19.87 -0.58
N ASN A 25 4.21 -20.55 -1.49
CA ASN A 25 3.57 -21.82 -1.16
C ASN A 25 4.68 -22.88 -1.05
N GLN A 26 5.18 -23.05 0.18
CA GLN A 26 6.25 -23.96 0.60
C GLN A 26 7.67 -23.59 0.13
N PRO A 27 8.67 -23.58 1.03
CA PRO A 27 10.06 -23.69 0.58
C PRO A 27 10.22 -25.05 -0.10
N PRO A 28 10.87 -25.15 -1.27
CA PRO A 28 11.25 -26.45 -1.79
C PRO A 28 12.10 -27.14 -0.72
N GLN A 29 11.62 -28.25 -0.17
CA GLN A 29 12.37 -29.10 0.75
C GLN A 29 13.49 -29.82 -0.02
N LEU A 30 14.42 -29.07 -0.59
CA LEU A 30 15.66 -29.60 -1.15
C LEU A 30 16.62 -29.86 0.00
N HIS A 31 16.62 -31.12 0.44
CA HIS A 31 17.56 -31.66 1.41
C HIS A 31 19.01 -31.30 1.02
N GLY A 32 19.68 -30.50 1.86
CA GLY A 32 21.14 -30.40 1.86
C GLY A 32 21.78 -29.26 1.05
N ILE A 33 21.01 -28.40 0.38
CA ILE A 33 21.59 -27.22 -0.31
C ILE A 33 21.21 -25.97 0.49
N ARG A 34 22.22 -25.26 1.00
CA ARG A 34 22.07 -23.86 1.46
C ARG A 34 21.74 -23.00 0.24
N LEU A 35 20.48 -23.05 -0.20
CA LEU A 35 19.92 -22.10 -1.15
C LEU A 35 20.02 -20.73 -0.48
N GLY A 36 20.67 -19.77 -1.17
CA GLY A 36 20.80 -18.40 -0.69
C GLY A 36 19.45 -17.77 -0.35
N HIS A 37 19.47 -16.55 0.20
CA HIS A 37 18.27 -15.80 0.57
C HIS A 37 17.20 -16.00 -0.51
N GLY A 38 16.12 -16.69 -0.13
CA GLY A 38 15.02 -17.00 -1.05
C GLY A 38 14.49 -15.71 -1.68
N PRO A 39 13.68 -15.81 -2.75
CA PRO A 39 13.17 -14.62 -3.41
C PRO A 39 12.49 -13.72 -2.37
N VAL A 40 12.75 -12.41 -2.45
CA VAL A 40 12.22 -11.45 -1.47
C VAL A 40 10.87 -10.97 -1.96
N ASP A 41 9.86 -11.04 -1.10
CA ASP A 41 8.58 -10.38 -1.34
C ASP A 41 8.75 -8.86 -1.23
N LEU A 42 8.87 -8.20 -2.40
CA LEU A 42 9.10 -6.76 -2.47
C LEU A 42 7.93 -5.96 -1.92
N PHE A 43 6.70 -6.45 -2.02
CA PHE A 43 5.55 -5.77 -1.41
C PHE A 43 5.72 -5.74 0.11
N SER A 44 5.91 -6.89 0.75
CA SER A 44 6.07 -6.95 2.22
C SER A 44 7.28 -6.16 2.70
N THR A 45 8.40 -6.24 1.98
CA THR A 45 9.61 -5.47 2.33
C THR A 45 9.35 -3.96 2.25
N ARG A 46 8.72 -3.48 1.18
CA ARG A 46 8.39 -2.05 1.03
C ARG A 46 7.37 -1.60 2.06
N PHE A 47 6.31 -2.39 2.29
CA PHE A 47 5.34 -2.13 3.33
C PHE A 47 6.01 -1.96 4.70
N ASN A 48 6.88 -2.89 5.09
CA ASN A 48 7.58 -2.79 6.37
C ASN A 48 8.55 -1.60 6.47
N ASN A 49 9.07 -1.11 5.35
CA ASN A 49 9.95 0.05 5.30
C ASN A 49 9.20 1.39 5.29
N TYR A 50 7.97 1.42 4.75
CA TYR A 50 7.19 2.64 4.60
C TYR A 50 6.30 2.93 5.81
N PHE A 51 5.91 1.91 6.57
CA PHE A 51 5.01 2.04 7.71
C PHE A 51 5.78 1.90 9.03
N THR A 52 5.38 2.63 10.06
CA THR A 52 5.95 2.46 11.41
C THR A 52 5.68 1.07 11.96
N SER A 53 6.44 0.67 12.96
CA SER A 53 6.26 -0.63 13.63
C SER A 53 4.85 -0.80 14.22
N ASP A 54 4.28 0.30 14.71
CA ASP A 54 2.97 0.42 15.37
C ASP A 54 1.87 1.00 14.45
N ALA A 55 2.04 0.89 13.13
CA ALA A 55 1.13 1.52 12.19
C ALA A 55 -0.30 0.98 12.28
N THR A 56 -1.28 1.85 12.05
CA THR A 56 -2.71 1.52 12.00
C THR A 56 -3.32 1.98 10.67
N GLY A 57 -4.57 1.58 10.41
CA GLY A 57 -5.31 2.08 9.26
C GLY A 57 -6.79 2.24 9.52
N ILE A 58 -7.44 3.03 8.68
CA ILE A 58 -8.89 3.11 8.56
C ILE A 58 -9.24 2.72 7.13
N VAL A 59 -9.93 1.60 6.93
CA VAL A 59 -10.25 1.05 5.62
C VAL A 59 -11.76 0.99 5.47
N ALA A 60 -12.31 1.74 4.51
CA ALA A 60 -13.76 1.88 4.33
C ALA A 60 -14.50 2.18 5.66
N GLY A 61 -13.92 3.10 6.45
CA GLY A 61 -14.45 3.50 7.76
C GLY A 61 -14.21 2.51 8.92
N LYS A 62 -13.48 1.40 8.71
CA LYS A 62 -13.16 0.42 9.75
C LYS A 62 -11.71 0.52 10.20
N GLU A 63 -11.48 0.63 11.50
CA GLU A 63 -10.13 0.58 12.07
C GLU A 63 -9.52 -0.81 11.91
N VAL A 64 -8.27 -0.84 11.47
CA VAL A 64 -7.47 -2.06 11.29
C VAL A 64 -6.07 -1.85 11.87
N ASP A 65 -5.46 -2.94 12.31
CA ASP A 65 -4.05 -2.96 12.67
C ASP A 65 -3.15 -3.02 11.43
N LYS A 66 -1.83 -3.02 11.65
CA LYS A 66 -0.84 -3.05 10.58
C LYS A 66 -1.02 -4.24 9.61
N GLU A 67 -1.32 -5.42 10.13
CA GLU A 67 -1.50 -6.62 9.29
C GLU A 67 -2.84 -6.59 8.54
N GLY A 68 -3.90 -6.07 9.14
CA GLY A 68 -5.17 -5.79 8.47
C GLY A 68 -5.01 -4.77 7.35
N LEU A 69 -4.27 -3.69 7.59
CA LEU A 69 -3.95 -2.69 6.57
C LEU A 69 -3.14 -3.29 5.41
N LYS A 70 -2.13 -4.11 5.72
CA LYS A 70 -1.37 -4.85 4.71
C LYS A 70 -2.27 -5.74 3.86
N THR A 71 -3.19 -6.45 4.50
CA THR A 71 -4.15 -7.34 3.83
C THR A 71 -5.07 -6.55 2.89
N ALA A 72 -5.59 -5.42 3.33
CA ALA A 72 -6.40 -4.52 2.50
C ALA A 72 -5.64 -3.99 1.29
N LEU A 73 -4.38 -3.56 1.46
CA LEU A 73 -3.53 -3.10 0.36
C LEU A 73 -3.17 -4.21 -0.63
N LEU A 74 -3.02 -5.46 -0.16
CA LEU A 74 -2.85 -6.62 -1.03
C LEU A 74 -4.12 -6.95 -1.81
N ALA A 75 -5.30 -6.86 -1.18
CA ALA A 75 -6.58 -7.02 -1.87
C ALA A 75 -6.74 -5.98 -2.98
N LEU A 76 -6.40 -4.72 -2.66
CA LEU A 76 -6.39 -3.63 -3.61
C LEU A 76 -5.39 -3.88 -4.77
N GLN A 77 -4.18 -4.32 -4.45
CA GLN A 77 -3.16 -4.65 -5.45
C GLN A 77 -3.64 -5.73 -6.44
N LYS A 78 -4.39 -6.75 -6.01
CA LYS A 78 -4.89 -7.79 -6.92
C LYS A 78 -5.78 -7.21 -8.03
N ARG A 79 -6.50 -6.13 -7.72
CA ARG A 79 -7.42 -5.43 -8.62
C ARG A 79 -6.75 -4.25 -9.35
N TRP A 80 -5.51 -3.93 -8.98
CA TRP A 80 -4.75 -2.82 -9.52
C TRP A 80 -4.41 -3.03 -10.99
N ASN A 81 -4.56 -1.96 -11.77
CA ASN A 81 -4.15 -1.91 -13.16
C ASN A 81 -3.28 -0.65 -13.38
N PRO A 82 -1.94 -0.80 -13.42
CA PRO A 82 -1.04 0.34 -13.52
C PRO A 82 -1.24 1.15 -14.79
N ASP A 83 -1.68 0.53 -15.89
CA ASP A 83 -1.82 1.21 -17.19
C ASP A 83 -3.00 2.20 -17.21
N SER A 84 -3.97 2.03 -16.30
CA SER A 84 -5.15 2.88 -16.17
C SER A 84 -5.10 3.80 -14.94
N ALA A 85 -4.07 3.66 -14.11
CA ALA A 85 -3.98 4.32 -12.83
C ALA A 85 -3.58 5.79 -12.98
N ASN A 86 -4.36 6.67 -12.36
CA ASN A 86 -4.12 8.10 -12.31
C ASN A 86 -4.19 8.56 -10.85
N PHE A 87 -3.24 9.41 -10.45
CA PHE A 87 -3.20 10.01 -9.13
C PHE A 87 -3.46 11.51 -9.22
N VAL A 88 -4.21 12.03 -8.27
CA VAL A 88 -4.56 13.44 -8.13
C VAL A 88 -4.19 13.87 -6.71
N SER A 89 -3.13 14.67 -6.59
CA SER A 89 -2.77 15.31 -5.32
C SER A 89 -3.91 16.18 -4.82
N GLN A 90 -4.22 16.09 -3.52
CA GLN A 90 -5.15 17.00 -2.87
C GLN A 90 -4.37 17.94 -1.93
N SER A 91 -4.17 19.17 -2.38
CA SER A 91 -3.36 20.19 -1.68
C SER A 91 -4.08 20.87 -0.53
N ASP A 92 -5.41 20.73 -0.42
CA ASP A 92 -6.24 21.46 0.56
C ASP A 92 -6.51 20.67 1.86
N ALA A 93 -5.83 19.55 2.05
CA ALA A 93 -6.00 18.71 3.23
C ALA A 93 -4.99 19.04 4.35
N SER A 94 -5.43 18.97 5.61
CA SER A 94 -4.57 19.13 6.79
C SER A 94 -3.54 18.01 6.96
N LYS A 95 -3.68 16.93 6.19
CA LYS A 95 -2.80 15.76 6.13
C LYS A 95 -2.46 15.49 4.66
N PRO A 96 -1.27 14.95 4.34
CA PRO A 96 -0.96 14.55 2.98
C PRO A 96 -2.01 13.55 2.47
N THR A 97 -2.71 13.97 1.42
CA THR A 97 -3.87 13.27 0.87
C THR A 97 -3.74 13.19 -0.64
N THR A 98 -3.97 12.01 -1.19
CA THR A 98 -3.99 11.76 -2.63
C THR A 98 -5.23 10.97 -2.98
N LYS A 99 -5.82 11.29 -4.13
CA LYS A 99 -6.84 10.45 -4.75
C LYS A 99 -6.20 9.64 -5.84
N PHE A 100 -6.60 8.38 -5.96
CA PHE A 100 -6.21 7.59 -7.11
C PHE A 100 -7.41 6.90 -7.73
N LEU A 101 -7.43 6.96 -9.05
CA LEU A 101 -8.48 6.42 -9.90
C LEU A 101 -7.85 5.40 -10.84
N TRP A 102 -8.46 4.22 -10.98
CA TRP A 102 -8.03 3.23 -11.96
C TRP A 102 -9.22 2.40 -12.43
N THR A 103 -9.08 1.78 -13.59
CA THR A 103 -10.07 0.83 -14.10
C THR A 103 -9.66 -0.57 -13.68
N GLN A 104 -10.50 -1.25 -12.88
CA GLN A 104 -10.20 -2.62 -12.46
C GLN A 104 -10.13 -3.56 -13.66
N LYS A 105 -9.38 -4.65 -13.51
CA LYS A 105 -9.37 -5.73 -14.49
C LYS A 105 -10.80 -6.28 -14.63
N ASN A 106 -11.36 -6.18 -15.84
CA ASN A 106 -12.73 -6.59 -16.19
C ASN A 106 -13.86 -5.66 -15.71
N ALA A 107 -13.56 -4.40 -15.35
CA ALA A 107 -14.58 -3.39 -15.10
C ALA A 107 -14.61 -2.34 -16.23
N ASP A 108 -15.79 -1.85 -16.56
CA ASP A 108 -15.98 -0.77 -17.55
C ASP A 108 -15.88 0.63 -16.93
N GLN A 109 -16.08 0.74 -15.61
CA GLN A 109 -16.09 2.00 -14.89
C GLN A 109 -14.83 2.17 -14.03
N PRO A 110 -14.25 3.38 -13.98
CA PRO A 110 -13.14 3.67 -13.09
C PRO A 110 -13.59 3.60 -11.63
N THR A 111 -12.72 3.09 -10.79
CA THR A 111 -12.85 3.06 -9.33
C THR A 111 -12.01 4.18 -8.73
N GLU A 112 -12.53 4.87 -7.73
CA GLU A 112 -11.83 5.93 -6.99
C GLU A 112 -11.58 5.49 -5.55
N ILE A 113 -10.36 5.76 -5.06
CA ILE A 113 -10.02 5.72 -3.63
C ILE A 113 -9.37 7.04 -3.24
N SER A 114 -9.75 7.56 -2.08
CA SER A 114 -9.03 8.63 -1.39
C SER A 114 -8.12 8.02 -0.33
N ALA A 115 -6.85 8.42 -0.32
CA ALA A 115 -5.89 8.01 0.68
C ALA A 115 -5.31 9.21 1.42
N SER A 116 -5.35 9.18 2.75
CA SER A 116 -4.71 10.18 3.60
C SER A 116 -3.79 9.53 4.62
N ALA A 117 -2.65 10.14 4.88
CA ALA A 117 -1.65 9.57 5.78
C ALA A 117 -1.29 10.52 6.92
N GLU A 118 -1.09 9.95 8.09
CA GLU A 118 -0.36 10.58 9.18
C GLU A 118 1.05 10.03 9.22
N LEU A 119 2.03 10.92 9.36
CA LEU A 119 3.44 10.57 9.32
C LEU A 119 4.08 10.69 10.70
N LYS A 120 5.04 9.81 10.95
CA LYS A 120 5.84 9.78 12.17
C LYS A 120 7.29 9.49 11.82
N HIS A 121 8.21 10.18 12.48
CA HIS A 121 9.64 9.93 12.32
C HIS A 121 10.05 8.68 13.11
N GLU A 122 10.53 7.64 12.44
CA GLU A 122 10.94 6.38 13.06
C GLU A 122 12.15 5.79 12.33
N GLY A 123 13.20 5.43 13.07
CA GLY A 123 14.39 4.80 12.50
C GLY A 123 15.18 5.71 11.54
N GLY A 124 15.12 7.03 11.74
CA GLY A 124 15.86 8.02 10.93
C GLY A 124 15.18 8.44 9.63
N SER A 125 13.95 8.00 9.37
CA SER A 125 13.15 8.43 8.22
C SER A 125 11.69 8.66 8.61
N ASP A 126 10.98 9.44 7.79
CA ASP A 126 9.53 9.59 7.95
C ASP A 126 8.81 8.36 7.39
N ARG A 127 7.85 7.85 8.17
CA ARG A 127 7.06 6.66 7.88
C ARG A 127 5.59 6.95 8.10
N ILE A 128 4.73 6.19 7.43
CA ILE A 128 3.28 6.24 7.59
C ILE A 128 2.94 5.56 8.92
N HIS A 129 2.37 6.34 9.84
CA HIS A 129 1.87 5.84 11.13
C HIS A 129 0.40 5.43 11.03
N GLN A 130 -0.41 6.23 10.32
CA GLN A 130 -1.79 5.89 10.05
C GLN A 130 -2.10 6.14 8.58
N LEU A 131 -2.79 5.18 7.94
CA LEU A 131 -3.30 5.33 6.58
C LEU A 131 -4.81 5.15 6.55
N THR A 132 -5.52 6.16 6.08
CA THR A 132 -6.94 6.07 5.81
C THR A 132 -7.15 5.83 4.32
N LEU A 133 -7.93 4.80 3.98
CA LEU A 133 -8.35 4.43 2.64
C LEU A 133 -9.88 4.49 2.57
N ASP A 134 -10.39 5.51 1.88
CA ASP A 134 -11.82 5.72 1.68
C ASP A 134 -12.19 5.38 0.23
N GLY A 135 -13.10 4.43 0.07
CA GLY A 135 -13.56 3.91 -1.22
C GLY A 135 -14.57 2.79 -1.02
N ASP A 136 -14.93 2.11 -2.10
CA ASP A 136 -15.82 0.94 -2.03
C ASP A 136 -15.18 -0.18 -1.19
N GLU A 137 -15.91 -0.66 -0.18
CA GLU A 137 -15.44 -1.69 0.75
C GLU A 137 -15.01 -2.98 0.01
N SER A 138 -15.67 -3.32 -1.09
CA SER A 138 -15.39 -4.53 -1.88
C SER A 138 -13.99 -4.55 -2.50
N LEU A 139 -13.30 -3.41 -2.52
CA LEU A 139 -11.92 -3.29 -3.01
C LEU A 139 -10.89 -3.82 -2.03
N PHE A 140 -11.26 -3.88 -0.76
CA PHE A 140 -10.38 -4.24 0.36
C PHE A 140 -10.58 -5.67 0.87
N ALA A 141 -11.53 -6.41 0.26
CA ALA A 141 -11.87 -7.79 0.55
C ALA A 141 -11.39 -8.76 -0.55
#